data_AF-A0A024UNR1-F1
#
_entry.id   AF-A0A024UNR1-F1
#
_cell.length_a   1.000
_cell.length_b   1.000
_cell.length_c   1.000
_cell.angle_alpha   90.00
_cell.angle_beta   90.00
_cell.angle_gamma   90.00
#
_symmetry.space_group_name_H-M   'P 1'
#
loop_
_entity.id
_entity.type
_entity.pdbx_description
1 polymer ?
#
loop_
_entity_poly.entity_id
_entity_poly.type
_entity_poly.pdbx_seq_one_letter_code
_entity_poly.pdbx_strand_id
1 'polypeptide(L)'
;MGWKRRPGEGRSRKLERFKDQLAWKDEISSALADIHKEQCRAAPAASTHLQLHRRPLQLLPRSTPSEAVTAKHSGSVCLSNEEIRHIFAAEHRNVLMFKPSTLVDRCLHVIAKYFDRYPADDDYVVEAMHHGMSPDLHHRLSILSTWYETMTADNAAFVCIPTTQSLCLGQLNVDAFVLPLITPQVSTARADSVSSDAESWEDLPDILMTWTGCPHLEELELVACYEISIACLEECTNLTKLSLVDCSAFNAVDTDLLMHLPRRLQSLSLVGCTWLSNKMLMALLRVASATMLSLRYVRVWGCCRVSLVVEQAWAADLPQVHLDVKQPPHT
;
A
#
# COMPACT_ATOMS: atom_id res chain seq x y z
N MET A 1 -17.26 -21.73 -49.84
CA MET A 1 -15.93 -21.37 -50.38
C MET A 1 -15.09 -20.81 -49.23
N GLY A 2 -14.18 -21.63 -48.69
CA GLY A 2 -13.44 -21.34 -47.47
C GLY A 2 -12.32 -20.32 -47.67
N TRP A 3 -12.16 -19.43 -46.68
CA TRP A 3 -11.09 -18.44 -46.63
C TRP A 3 -9.79 -19.11 -46.18
N LYS A 4 -8.93 -19.49 -47.15
CA LYS A 4 -7.55 -19.89 -46.86
C LYS A 4 -6.74 -18.64 -46.47
N ARG A 5 -6.48 -18.44 -45.18
CA ARG A 5 -5.43 -17.52 -44.71
C ARG A 5 -4.07 -18.05 -45.18
N ARG A 6 -3.26 -17.19 -45.80
CA ARG A 6 -1.88 -17.51 -46.20
C ARG A 6 -1.00 -17.62 -44.93
N PRO A 7 -0.20 -18.68 -44.76
CA PRO A 7 0.75 -18.77 -43.67
C PRO A 7 2.00 -17.95 -44.03
N GLY A 8 2.20 -16.80 -43.40
CA GLY A 8 3.44 -16.01 -43.55
C GLY A 8 3.39 -14.56 -43.09
N GLU A 9 2.25 -13.88 -43.18
CA GLU A 9 2.19 -12.41 -42.97
C GLU A 9 2.28 -11.96 -41.49
N GLY A 10 2.04 -12.85 -40.52
CA GLY A 10 2.02 -12.50 -39.10
C GLY A 10 3.40 -12.38 -38.43
N ARG A 11 4.43 -13.04 -38.97
CA ARG A 11 5.78 -13.07 -38.37
C ARG A 11 6.61 -11.83 -38.74
N SER A 12 6.47 -11.34 -39.96
CA SER A 12 7.19 -10.14 -40.45
C SER A 12 6.77 -8.89 -39.67
N ARG A 13 5.46 -8.71 -39.43
CA ARG A 13 4.92 -7.56 -38.69
C ARG A 13 5.31 -7.52 -37.21
N LYS A 14 5.57 -8.67 -36.57
CA LYS A 14 6.06 -8.71 -35.18
C LYS A 14 7.54 -8.33 -35.10
N LEU A 15 8.34 -8.78 -36.07
CA LEU A 15 9.76 -8.44 -36.13
C LEU A 15 9.98 -6.96 -36.46
N GLU A 16 9.17 -6.39 -37.36
CA GLU A 16 9.17 -4.95 -37.66
C GLU A 16 8.81 -4.14 -36.42
N ARG A 17 7.72 -4.47 -35.74
CA ARG A 17 7.33 -3.80 -34.48
C ARG A 17 8.41 -3.87 -33.41
N PHE A 18 9.13 -5.00 -33.31
CA PHE A 18 10.23 -5.16 -32.37
C PHE A 18 11.44 -4.30 -32.74
N LYS A 19 11.75 -4.17 -34.04
CA LYS A 19 12.82 -3.27 -34.52
C LYS A 19 12.47 -1.81 -34.28
N ASP A 20 11.22 -1.42 -34.54
CA ASP A 20 10.73 -0.07 -34.27
C ASP A 20 10.79 0.26 -32.77
N GLN A 21 10.43 -0.72 -31.92
CA GLN A 21 10.53 -0.59 -30.47
C GLN A 21 11.99 -0.43 -29.99
N LEU A 22 12.95 -1.13 -30.61
CA LEU A 22 14.38 -0.94 -30.30
C LEU A 22 14.88 0.44 -30.73
N ALA A 23 14.54 0.88 -31.94
CA ALA A 23 14.94 2.18 -32.46
C ALA A 23 14.42 3.32 -31.57
N TRP A 24 13.17 3.22 -31.10
CA TRP A 24 12.59 4.17 -30.17
C TRP A 24 13.29 4.18 -28.81
N LYS A 25 13.72 3.02 -28.28
CA LYS A 25 14.49 2.95 -27.04
C LYS A 25 15.87 3.59 -27.18
N ASP A 26 16.53 3.39 -28.32
CA ASP A 26 17.83 4.01 -28.61
C ASP A 26 17.70 5.54 -28.72
N GLU A 27 16.64 6.03 -29.37
CA GLU A 27 16.34 7.47 -29.49
C GLU A 27 16.09 8.13 -28.11
N ILE A 28 15.30 7.48 -27.25
CA ILE A 28 15.10 7.94 -25.86
C ILE A 28 16.41 7.97 -25.09
N SER A 29 17.23 6.92 -25.23
CA SER A 29 18.52 6.85 -24.54
C SER A 29 19.47 7.98 -24.97
N SER A 30 19.45 8.35 -26.25
CA SER A 30 20.22 9.48 -26.79
C SER A 30 19.70 10.81 -26.25
N ALA A 31 18.39 11.02 -26.22
CA ALA A 31 17.78 12.24 -25.70
C ALA A 31 18.09 12.43 -24.20
N LEU A 32 18.05 11.36 -23.40
CA LEU A 32 18.43 11.41 -21.98
C LEU A 32 19.92 11.73 -21.80
N ALA A 33 20.80 11.23 -22.66
CA ALA A 33 22.22 11.54 -22.62
C ALA A 33 22.51 13.02 -22.94
N ASP A 34 21.75 13.61 -23.87
CA ASP A 34 21.86 15.04 -24.18
C ASP A 34 21.35 15.92 -23.03
N ILE A 35 20.24 15.54 -22.38
CA ILE A 35 19.73 16.22 -21.18
C ILE A 35 20.78 16.19 -20.05
N HIS A 36 21.41 15.04 -19.80
CA HIS A 36 22.47 14.92 -18.80
C HIS A 36 23.69 15.80 -19.15
N LYS A 37 24.04 15.89 -20.44
CA LYS A 37 25.15 16.72 -20.92
C LYS A 37 24.87 18.21 -20.81
N GLU A 38 23.63 18.64 -20.98
CA GLU A 38 23.18 20.01 -20.76
C GLU A 38 23.14 20.36 -19.27
N GLN A 39 22.70 19.43 -18.41
CA GLN A 39 22.75 19.60 -16.95
C GLN A 39 24.19 19.72 -16.43
N CYS A 40 25.16 19.01 -17.02
CA CYS A 40 26.58 19.19 -16.70
C CYS A 40 27.16 20.52 -17.22
N ARG A 41 26.59 21.12 -18.27
CA ARG A 41 27.02 22.43 -18.79
C ARG A 41 26.42 23.62 -18.05
N ALA A 42 25.31 23.43 -17.33
CA ALA A 42 24.56 24.49 -16.65
C ALA A 42 25.00 24.76 -15.19
N ALA A 43 26.06 24.11 -14.68
CA ALA A 43 26.57 24.40 -13.33
C ALA A 43 27.34 25.73 -13.29
N PRO A 44 26.91 26.75 -12.50
CA PRO A 44 27.67 27.98 -12.34
C PRO A 44 28.81 27.81 -11.34
N ALA A 45 29.93 28.46 -11.66
CA ALA A 45 31.14 28.52 -10.87
C ALA A 45 30.92 29.17 -9.48
N ALA A 46 31.29 28.43 -8.43
CA ALA A 46 31.72 29.00 -7.15
C ALA A 46 32.86 28.15 -6.58
N SER A 47 34.02 28.79 -6.45
CA SER A 47 35.36 28.25 -6.30
C SER A 47 35.65 27.64 -4.92
N THR A 48 36.52 26.61 -4.86
CA THR A 48 37.74 26.72 -4.06
C THR A 48 38.83 25.73 -4.50
N HIS A 49 40.03 26.29 -4.65
CA HIS A 49 41.32 25.68 -4.97
C HIS A 49 41.65 24.41 -4.17
N LEU A 50 42.06 23.32 -4.85
CA LEU A 50 43.21 22.50 -4.44
C LEU A 50 43.89 21.95 -5.70
N GLN A 51 45.15 22.35 -5.87
CA GLN A 51 46.03 21.92 -6.95
C GLN A 51 46.34 20.42 -6.84
N LEU A 52 46.09 19.65 -7.89
CA LEU A 52 46.76 18.37 -8.10
C LEU A 52 47.26 18.29 -9.55
N HIS A 53 48.58 18.27 -9.69
CA HIS A 53 49.29 18.07 -10.94
C HIS A 53 48.82 16.79 -11.65
N ARG A 54 48.38 16.92 -12.91
CA ARG A 54 48.18 15.78 -13.81
C ARG A 54 49.55 15.24 -14.24
N ARG A 55 49.92 14.05 -13.75
CA ARG A 55 50.94 13.20 -14.38
C ARG A 55 50.27 12.33 -15.46
N PRO A 56 50.92 12.09 -16.61
CA PRO A 56 50.40 11.18 -17.63
C PRO A 56 50.44 9.73 -17.14
N LEU A 57 49.35 8.99 -17.36
CA LEU A 57 49.18 7.59 -16.98
C LEU A 57 50.14 6.70 -17.79
N GLN A 58 51.13 6.11 -17.13
CA GLN A 58 51.87 4.97 -17.65
C GLN A 58 51.03 3.70 -17.48
N LEU A 59 50.74 3.02 -18.60
CA LEU A 59 50.06 1.74 -18.62
C LEU A 59 51.01 0.64 -18.12
N LEU A 60 50.67 0.01 -16.99
CA LEU A 60 51.31 -1.21 -16.50
C LEU A 60 50.46 -2.45 -16.87
N PRO A 61 51.07 -3.62 -17.08
CA PRO A 61 50.41 -4.79 -17.66
C PRO A 61 49.43 -5.48 -16.69
N ARG A 62 48.39 -6.08 -17.28
CA ARG A 62 47.36 -6.90 -16.62
C ARG A 62 47.96 -7.86 -15.57
N SER A 63 47.55 -7.66 -14.33
CA SER A 63 47.56 -8.69 -13.28
C SER A 63 46.11 -9.05 -12.92
N THR A 64 45.93 -10.32 -12.59
CA THR A 64 44.72 -11.14 -12.39
C THR A 64 43.65 -10.56 -11.46
N PRO A 65 42.39 -11.04 -11.54
CA PRO A 65 41.27 -10.43 -10.81
C PRO A 65 41.42 -10.67 -9.30
N SER A 66 41.78 -9.61 -8.58
CA SER A 66 41.67 -9.54 -7.13
C SER A 66 40.26 -9.03 -6.81
N GLU A 67 39.56 -9.79 -5.96
CA GLU A 67 38.21 -9.56 -5.49
C GLU A 67 37.93 -8.09 -5.17
N ALA A 68 36.89 -7.55 -5.80
CA ALA A 68 36.40 -6.21 -5.52
C ALA A 68 35.74 -6.20 -4.13
N VAL A 69 36.48 -5.66 -3.17
CA VAL A 69 35.96 -5.18 -1.89
C VAL A 69 34.89 -4.11 -2.16
N THR A 70 33.64 -4.54 -1.98
CA THR A 70 32.48 -3.77 -1.50
C THR A 70 32.52 -2.24 -1.63
N ALA A 71 31.77 -1.71 -2.60
CA ALA A 71 31.04 -0.47 -2.37
C ALA A 71 29.73 -0.83 -1.67
N LYS A 72 29.77 -0.94 -0.33
CA LYS A 72 28.54 -0.95 0.47
C LYS A 72 27.86 0.40 0.21
N HIS A 73 26.71 0.38 -0.47
CA HIS A 73 25.72 1.42 -0.26
C HIS A 73 25.53 1.55 1.25
N SER A 74 25.72 2.75 1.78
CA SER A 74 25.43 3.07 3.17
C SER A 74 24.00 2.62 3.43
N GLY A 75 23.84 1.54 4.20
CA GLY A 75 22.56 0.89 4.43
C GLY A 75 21.57 1.90 5.01
N SER A 76 20.46 2.10 4.31
CA SER A 76 19.26 2.61 4.95
C SER A 76 18.87 1.55 5.98
N VAL A 77 19.16 1.81 7.25
CA VAL A 77 18.78 0.90 8.33
C VAL A 77 17.28 1.03 8.49
N CYS A 78 16.54 0.18 7.79
CA CYS A 78 15.10 -0.01 7.94
C CYS A 78 14.89 -1.35 8.64
N LEU A 79 13.73 -1.53 9.27
CA LEU A 79 13.38 -2.83 9.84
C LEU A 79 13.45 -3.90 8.75
N SER A 80 14.02 -5.05 9.08
CA SER A 80 13.95 -6.23 8.22
C SER A 80 12.51 -6.75 8.15
N ASN A 81 12.16 -7.42 7.06
CA ASN A 81 10.83 -8.03 6.90
C ASN A 81 10.49 -8.97 8.07
N GLU A 82 11.49 -9.64 8.67
CA GLU A 82 11.28 -10.51 9.82
C GLU A 82 10.93 -9.73 11.09
N GLU A 83 11.58 -8.59 11.34
CA GLU A 83 11.24 -7.72 12.47
C GLU A 83 9.84 -7.12 12.30
N ILE A 84 9.47 -6.72 11.09
CA ILE A 84 8.13 -6.24 10.76
C ILE A 84 7.10 -7.34 11.02
N ARG A 85 7.35 -8.56 10.54
CA ARG A 85 6.49 -9.73 10.82
C ARG A 85 6.37 -10.00 12.30
N HIS A 86 7.45 -9.89 13.07
CA HIS A 86 7.41 -10.08 14.51
C HIS A 86 6.61 -8.97 15.23
N ILE A 87 6.73 -7.72 14.79
CA ILE A 87 5.92 -6.60 15.31
C ILE A 87 4.44 -6.86 15.04
N PHE A 88 4.08 -7.18 13.79
CA PHE A 88 2.72 -7.52 13.42
C PHE A 88 2.19 -8.72 14.23
N ALA A 89 3.00 -9.77 14.39
CA ALA A 89 2.65 -10.93 15.21
C ALA A 89 2.40 -10.58 16.68
N ALA A 90 3.18 -9.66 17.23
CA ALA A 90 3.05 -9.21 18.61
C ALA A 90 1.80 -8.36 18.82
N GLU A 91 1.46 -7.49 17.86
CA GLU A 91 0.26 -6.65 17.89
C GLU A 91 -1.01 -7.50 17.79
N HIS A 92 -0.99 -8.55 16.95
CA HIS A 92 -2.12 -9.44 16.71
C HIS A 92 -2.03 -10.77 17.46
N ARG A 93 -1.30 -10.82 18.58
CA ARG A 93 -1.01 -12.07 19.32
C ARG A 93 -2.25 -12.87 19.69
N ASN A 94 -3.36 -12.20 20.00
CA ASN A 94 -4.62 -12.84 20.37
C ASN A 94 -5.26 -13.60 19.19
N VAL A 95 -5.07 -13.11 17.97
CA VAL A 95 -5.62 -13.70 16.74
C VAL A 95 -4.64 -14.75 16.19
N LEU A 96 -3.34 -14.46 16.22
CA LEU A 96 -2.28 -15.28 15.63
C LEU A 96 -1.77 -16.38 16.58
N MET A 97 -2.60 -16.82 17.53
CA MET A 97 -2.24 -17.84 18.51
C MET A 97 -1.74 -19.11 17.82
N PHE A 98 -0.50 -19.52 18.10
CA PHE A 98 0.10 -20.73 17.52
C PHE A 98 -0.65 -22.02 17.89
N LYS A 99 -1.50 -21.96 18.91
CA LYS A 99 -2.43 -23.03 19.33
C LYS A 99 -3.82 -22.43 19.54
N PRO A 100 -4.67 -22.37 18.50
CA PRO A 100 -6.05 -21.92 18.63
C PRO A 100 -6.83 -22.78 19.65
N SER A 101 -7.41 -22.11 20.64
CA SER A 101 -8.08 -22.73 21.78
C SER A 101 -9.48 -23.22 21.43
N THR A 102 -10.20 -22.52 20.55
CA THR A 102 -11.56 -22.87 20.13
C THR A 102 -11.59 -23.56 18.76
N LEU A 103 -12.68 -24.30 18.49
CA LEU A 103 -12.92 -24.88 17.16
C LEU A 103 -13.08 -23.78 16.10
N VAL A 104 -13.75 -22.68 16.45
CA VAL A 104 -13.95 -21.53 15.55
C VAL A 104 -12.60 -20.97 15.10
N ASP A 105 -11.67 -20.76 16.04
CA ASP A 105 -10.33 -20.27 15.71
C ASP A 105 -9.60 -21.25 14.79
N ARG A 106 -9.64 -22.56 15.09
CA ARG A 106 -9.03 -23.58 14.22
C ARG A 106 -9.59 -23.55 12.81
N CYS A 107 -10.91 -23.46 12.67
CA CYS A 107 -11.56 -23.33 11.37
C CYS A 107 -11.13 -22.06 10.67
N LEU A 108 -11.07 -20.93 11.38
CA LEU A 108 -10.66 -19.64 10.80
C LEU A 108 -9.21 -19.68 10.29
N HIS A 109 -8.28 -20.28 11.03
CA HIS A 109 -6.91 -20.50 10.58
C HIS A 109 -6.85 -21.36 9.31
N VAL A 110 -7.69 -22.40 9.21
CA VAL A 110 -7.76 -23.25 8.01
C VAL A 110 -8.33 -22.47 6.83
N ILE A 111 -9.44 -21.74 7.03
CA ILE A 111 -10.05 -20.89 5.99
C ILE A 111 -9.01 -19.87 5.51
N ALA A 112 -8.38 -19.15 6.42
CA ALA A 112 -7.37 -18.14 6.09
C ALA A 112 -6.19 -18.72 5.31
N LYS A 113 -5.72 -19.92 5.66
CA LYS A 113 -4.58 -20.57 4.97
C LYS A 113 -4.89 -20.95 3.50
N TYR A 114 -6.16 -21.08 3.15
CA TYR A 114 -6.61 -21.41 1.81
C TYR A 114 -7.52 -20.32 1.23
N PHE A 115 -7.43 -19.10 1.76
CA PHE A 115 -8.36 -18.02 1.42
C PHE A 115 -8.28 -17.61 -0.05
N ASP A 116 -7.12 -17.77 -0.66
CA ASP A 116 -6.82 -17.58 -2.08
C ASP A 116 -7.52 -18.59 -3.00
N ARG A 117 -8.06 -19.69 -2.45
CA ARG A 117 -8.67 -20.79 -3.22
C ARG A 117 -10.19 -20.73 -3.29
N TYR A 118 -10.82 -19.81 -2.55
CA TYR A 118 -12.27 -19.67 -2.57
C TYR A 118 -12.71 -18.89 -3.80
N PRO A 119 -13.64 -19.41 -4.63
CA PRO A 119 -14.11 -18.73 -5.82
C PRO A 119 -14.96 -17.51 -5.45
N ALA A 120 -14.57 -16.34 -5.93
CA ALA A 120 -15.34 -15.10 -5.77
C ALA A 120 -16.60 -15.07 -6.67
N ASP A 121 -16.64 -15.88 -7.71
CA ASP A 121 -17.77 -15.99 -8.65
C ASP A 121 -18.89 -16.93 -8.16
N ASP A 122 -18.69 -17.63 -7.04
CA ASP A 122 -19.67 -18.60 -6.52
C ASP A 122 -20.56 -17.94 -5.47
N ASP A 123 -21.81 -17.66 -5.85
CA ASP A 123 -22.83 -17.03 -5.00
C ASP A 123 -22.98 -17.74 -3.64
N TYR A 124 -22.88 -19.07 -3.59
CA TYR A 124 -23.02 -19.82 -2.35
C TYR A 124 -21.84 -19.57 -1.40
N VAL A 125 -20.63 -19.46 -1.94
CA VAL A 125 -19.43 -19.15 -1.16
C VAL A 125 -19.49 -17.71 -0.67
N VAL A 126 -19.87 -16.77 -1.52
CA VAL A 126 -20.06 -15.36 -1.15
C VAL A 126 -21.08 -15.23 -0.02
N GLU A 127 -22.25 -15.84 -0.18
CA GLU A 127 -23.33 -15.78 0.81
C GLU A 127 -22.89 -16.41 2.14
N ALA A 128 -22.22 -17.57 2.09
CA ALA A 128 -21.69 -18.25 3.26
C ALA A 128 -20.62 -17.43 3.99
N MET A 129 -19.77 -16.69 3.25
CA MET A 129 -18.76 -15.83 3.85
C MET A 129 -19.41 -14.60 4.50
N HIS A 130 -20.28 -13.89 3.79
CA HIS A 130 -20.89 -12.66 4.28
C HIS A 130 -21.90 -12.88 5.43
N HIS A 131 -22.73 -13.92 5.35
CA HIS A 131 -23.82 -14.18 6.32
C HIS A 131 -23.46 -15.25 7.35
N GLY A 132 -22.50 -16.13 7.06
CA GLY A 132 -22.10 -17.22 7.95
C GLY A 132 -21.14 -16.80 9.06
N MET A 133 -20.59 -15.58 9.01
CA MET A 133 -19.60 -15.08 9.95
C MET A 133 -20.07 -13.80 10.65
N SER A 134 -19.73 -13.64 11.92
CA SER A 134 -19.94 -12.38 12.63
C SER A 134 -18.92 -11.33 12.16
N PRO A 135 -19.18 -10.02 12.37
CA PRO A 135 -18.22 -8.96 11.99
C PRO A 135 -16.83 -9.13 12.65
N ASP A 136 -16.79 -9.64 13.89
CA ASP A 136 -15.53 -9.97 14.59
C ASP A 136 -14.71 -11.03 13.84
N LEU A 137 -15.38 -12.06 13.31
CA LEU A 137 -14.71 -13.11 12.55
C LEU A 137 -14.18 -12.61 11.22
N HIS A 138 -14.86 -11.66 10.56
CA HIS A 138 -14.35 -11.02 9.34
C HIS A 138 -13.06 -10.23 9.61
N HIS A 139 -13.02 -9.46 10.69
CA HIS A 139 -11.81 -8.75 11.09
C HIS A 139 -10.66 -9.73 11.37
N ARG A 140 -10.92 -10.79 12.13
CA ARG A 140 -9.91 -11.82 12.45
C ARG A 140 -9.44 -12.59 11.21
N LEU A 141 -10.34 -12.88 10.28
CA LEU A 141 -10.02 -13.49 8.98
C LEU A 141 -9.13 -12.56 8.15
N SER A 142 -9.41 -11.26 8.15
CA SER A 142 -8.58 -10.27 7.45
C SER A 142 -7.13 -10.26 7.98
N ILE A 143 -6.93 -10.27 9.31
CA ILE A 143 -5.61 -10.40 9.94
C ILE A 143 -4.92 -11.71 9.55
N LEU A 144 -5.63 -12.84 9.64
CA LEU A 144 -5.05 -14.16 9.37
C LEU A 144 -4.66 -14.33 7.91
N SER A 145 -5.48 -13.84 6.99
CA SER A 145 -5.20 -13.90 5.54
C SER A 145 -4.03 -12.99 5.16
N THR A 146 -3.88 -11.83 5.80
CA THR A 146 -2.67 -11.01 5.71
C THR A 146 -1.45 -11.75 6.26
N TRP A 147 -1.56 -12.40 7.42
CA TRP A 147 -0.46 -13.16 8.04
C TRP A 147 0.02 -14.34 7.18
N TYR A 148 -0.93 -15.09 6.60
CA TYR A 148 -0.65 -16.24 5.76
C TYR A 148 -0.30 -15.88 4.31
N GLU A 149 -0.35 -14.59 3.95
CA GLU A 149 -0.10 -14.10 2.58
C GLU A 149 -1.08 -14.70 1.55
N THR A 150 -2.34 -14.86 1.95
CA THR A 150 -3.42 -15.42 1.11
C THR A 150 -4.45 -14.38 0.68
N MET A 151 -4.28 -13.12 1.11
CA MET A 151 -5.13 -12.02 0.69
C MET A 151 -4.89 -11.68 -0.79
N THR A 152 -5.97 -11.58 -1.56
CA THR A 152 -5.99 -11.20 -2.98
C THR A 152 -7.07 -10.16 -3.22
N ALA A 153 -7.05 -9.50 -4.37
CA ALA A 153 -8.09 -8.52 -4.73
C ALA A 153 -9.49 -9.16 -4.75
N ASP A 154 -9.59 -10.40 -5.22
CA ASP A 154 -10.86 -11.11 -5.39
C ASP A 154 -11.45 -11.51 -4.03
N ASN A 155 -10.62 -12.05 -3.12
CA ASN A 155 -11.11 -12.52 -1.83
C ASN A 155 -11.24 -11.42 -0.77
N ALA A 156 -10.64 -10.24 -0.99
CA ALA A 156 -10.84 -9.07 -0.13
C ALA A 156 -12.32 -8.66 -0.05
N ALA A 157 -13.10 -8.89 -1.11
CA ALA A 157 -14.54 -8.65 -1.12
C ALA A 157 -15.31 -9.48 -0.06
N PHE A 158 -14.79 -10.64 0.35
CA PHE A 158 -15.43 -11.45 1.40
C PHE A 158 -15.32 -10.82 2.80
N VAL A 159 -14.29 -10.01 3.05
CA VAL A 159 -14.08 -9.35 4.37
C VAL A 159 -14.57 -7.91 4.39
N CYS A 160 -14.78 -7.31 3.22
CA CYS A 160 -15.38 -5.99 3.05
C CYS A 160 -16.91 -6.07 3.01
N ILE A 161 -17.53 -6.13 4.19
CA ILE A 161 -19.00 -6.13 4.34
C ILE A 161 -19.49 -4.84 5.02
N PRO A 162 -20.78 -4.46 4.84
CA PRO A 162 -21.31 -3.21 5.38
C PRO A 162 -21.18 -3.05 6.90
N THR A 163 -21.14 -4.17 7.63
CA THR A 163 -21.01 -4.20 9.09
C THR A 163 -19.55 -4.19 9.58
N THR A 164 -18.57 -4.22 8.68
CA THR A 164 -17.15 -4.24 9.05
C THR A 164 -16.73 -2.88 9.63
N GLN A 165 -16.27 -2.92 10.88
CA GLN A 165 -15.73 -1.75 11.59
C GLN A 165 -14.19 -1.74 11.63
N SER A 166 -13.56 -2.91 11.60
CA SER A 166 -12.11 -3.07 11.66
C SER A 166 -11.64 -3.99 10.55
N LEU A 167 -10.61 -3.57 9.80
CA LEU A 167 -10.10 -4.31 8.65
C LEU A 167 -8.58 -4.29 8.62
N CYS A 168 -7.97 -5.45 8.36
CA CYS A 168 -6.55 -5.60 8.10
C CYS A 168 -6.38 -6.17 6.68
N LEU A 169 -5.81 -5.39 5.77
CA LEU A 169 -5.55 -5.82 4.40
C LEU A 169 -4.06 -5.84 4.14
N GLY A 170 -3.59 -6.86 3.43
CA GLY A 170 -2.18 -7.02 3.12
C GLY A 170 -1.91 -7.18 1.64
N GLN A 171 -0.82 -6.57 1.15
CA GLN A 171 -0.26 -6.82 -0.18
C GLN A 171 -1.20 -6.48 -1.34
N LEU A 172 -2.11 -5.52 -1.14
CA LEU A 172 -3.07 -5.08 -2.16
C LEU A 172 -2.71 -3.70 -2.72
N ASN A 173 -3.13 -3.46 -3.95
CA ASN A 173 -3.23 -2.12 -4.52
C ASN A 173 -4.46 -1.42 -3.91
N VAL A 174 -4.24 -0.34 -3.17
CA VAL A 174 -5.30 0.33 -2.43
C VAL A 174 -6.24 1.07 -3.37
N ASP A 175 -5.71 1.91 -4.25
CA ASP A 175 -6.53 2.70 -5.17
C ASP A 175 -7.32 1.82 -6.15
N ALA A 176 -6.72 0.74 -6.66
CA ALA A 176 -7.36 -0.12 -7.65
C ALA A 176 -8.38 -1.09 -7.06
N PHE A 177 -8.16 -1.60 -5.85
CA PHE A 177 -8.97 -2.70 -5.28
C PHE A 177 -9.60 -2.38 -3.94
N VAL A 178 -8.86 -1.78 -3.00
CA VAL A 178 -9.40 -1.51 -1.67
C VAL A 178 -10.41 -0.37 -1.72
N LEU A 179 -10.11 0.69 -2.46
CA LEU A 179 -10.96 1.87 -2.58
C LEU A 179 -12.36 1.51 -3.12
N PRO A 180 -12.52 0.78 -4.24
CA PRO A 180 -13.84 0.34 -4.68
C PRO A 180 -14.59 -0.54 -3.68
N LEU A 181 -13.87 -1.31 -2.85
CA LEU A 181 -14.46 -2.22 -1.87
C LEU A 181 -14.89 -1.54 -0.57
N ILE A 182 -14.32 -0.38 -0.23
CA ILE A 182 -14.69 0.38 0.97
C ILE A 182 -15.67 1.50 0.65
N THR A 183 -15.64 2.05 -0.57
CA THR A 183 -16.53 3.12 -1.01
C THR A 183 -17.97 2.62 -1.06
N PRO A 184 -18.91 3.27 -0.35
CA PRO A 184 -20.30 2.87 -0.39
C PRO A 184 -20.90 3.12 -1.78
N GLN A 185 -21.27 2.05 -2.50
CA GLN A 185 -22.05 2.18 -3.75
C GLN A 185 -23.51 1.83 -3.48
N VAL A 186 -24.41 2.65 -4.03
CA VAL A 186 -25.83 2.32 -4.11
C VAL A 186 -26.05 1.56 -5.42
N SER A 187 -26.15 0.25 -5.34
CA SER A 187 -26.55 -0.57 -6.48
C SER A 187 -28.07 -0.79 -6.43
N THR A 188 -28.80 -0.21 -7.38
CA THR A 188 -30.18 -0.63 -7.65
C THR A 188 -30.10 -1.91 -8.47
N ALA A 189 -30.33 -3.07 -7.86
CA ALA A 189 -30.44 -4.31 -8.60
C ALA A 189 -31.63 -4.24 -9.59
N ARG A 190 -31.34 -4.35 -10.90
CA ARG A 190 -32.22 -4.38 -12.09
C ARG A 190 -32.89 -3.07 -12.54
N ALA A 191 -32.13 -2.25 -13.29
CA ALA A 191 -32.71 -1.34 -14.29
C ALA A 191 -32.52 -1.82 -15.76
N ASP A 192 -31.79 -2.92 -16.00
CA ASP A 192 -31.45 -3.38 -17.36
C ASP A 192 -32.40 -4.44 -17.95
N SER A 193 -33.53 -4.74 -17.29
CA SER A 193 -34.50 -5.71 -17.82
C SER A 193 -35.97 -5.37 -17.51
N VAL A 194 -36.35 -4.10 -17.49
CA VAL A 194 -37.77 -3.72 -17.54
C VAL A 194 -38.13 -3.49 -19.00
N SER A 195 -38.71 -4.51 -19.64
CA SER A 195 -39.61 -4.26 -20.76
C SER A 195 -40.71 -3.32 -20.27
N SER A 196 -40.99 -2.32 -21.10
CA SER A 196 -41.88 -1.17 -20.95
C SER A 196 -43.36 -1.45 -20.61
N ASP A 197 -43.70 -2.44 -19.76
CA ASP A 197 -45.09 -2.87 -19.53
C ASP A 197 -45.39 -3.19 -18.04
N ALA A 198 -44.91 -2.39 -17.08
CA ALA A 198 -45.32 -2.53 -15.67
C ALA A 198 -46.47 -1.55 -15.35
N GLU A 199 -47.72 -2.02 -15.49
CA GLU A 199 -48.94 -1.25 -15.21
C GLU A 199 -49.49 -1.42 -13.76
N SER A 200 -48.72 -2.00 -12.83
CA SER A 200 -49.17 -2.24 -11.46
C SER A 200 -48.16 -1.77 -10.41
N TRP A 201 -48.61 -0.95 -9.45
CA TRP A 201 -47.82 -0.52 -8.30
C TRP A 201 -47.53 -1.66 -7.31
N GLU A 202 -48.14 -2.84 -7.50
CA GLU A 202 -47.93 -4.03 -6.68
C GLU A 202 -46.81 -4.95 -7.24
N ASP A 203 -46.29 -4.67 -8.44
CA ASP A 203 -45.20 -5.42 -9.10
C ASP A 203 -43.84 -4.70 -9.05
N LEU A 204 -43.73 -3.61 -8.26
CA LEU A 204 -42.45 -2.97 -8.01
C LEU A 204 -41.57 -3.94 -7.21
N PRO A 205 -40.36 -4.33 -7.69
CA PRO A 205 -39.47 -5.14 -6.88
C PRO A 205 -39.21 -4.38 -5.57
N ASP A 206 -39.24 -5.10 -4.44
CA ASP A 206 -38.71 -4.58 -3.18
C ASP A 206 -37.36 -3.94 -3.50
N ILE A 207 -37.27 -2.62 -3.36
CA ILE A 207 -36.04 -1.87 -3.63
C ILE A 207 -35.07 -2.25 -2.51
N LEU A 208 -34.44 -3.41 -2.65
CA LEU A 208 -33.40 -3.87 -1.77
C LEU A 208 -32.18 -3.01 -2.08
N MET A 209 -32.01 -1.97 -1.27
CA MET A 209 -30.79 -1.17 -1.26
C MET A 209 -29.65 -2.07 -0.77
N THR A 210 -28.98 -2.74 -1.70
CA THR A 210 -27.74 -3.47 -1.41
C THR A 210 -26.64 -2.44 -1.26
N TRP A 211 -26.24 -2.21 -0.01
CA TRP A 211 -25.03 -1.44 0.30
C TRP A 211 -23.84 -2.33 0.01
N THR A 212 -23.00 -1.93 -0.93
CA THR A 212 -21.63 -2.45 -1.04
C THR A 212 -20.70 -1.44 -0.36
N GLY A 213 -19.58 -1.88 0.19
CA GLY A 213 -18.66 -0.99 0.92
C GLY A 213 -18.59 -1.24 2.43
N CYS A 214 -17.72 -0.48 3.09
CA CYS A 214 -17.53 -0.50 4.55
C CYS A 214 -17.87 0.89 5.15
N PRO A 215 -19.15 1.31 5.17
CA PRO A 215 -19.54 2.66 5.59
C PRO A 215 -19.26 2.96 7.08
N HIS A 216 -19.15 1.90 7.89
CA HIS A 216 -18.88 1.96 9.32
C HIS A 216 -17.42 1.66 9.69
N LEU A 217 -16.50 1.75 8.73
CA LEU A 217 -15.09 1.48 8.97
C LEU A 217 -14.49 2.52 9.94
N GLU A 218 -14.03 2.04 11.09
CA GLU A 218 -13.40 2.82 12.15
C GLU A 218 -11.91 2.53 12.28
N GLU A 219 -11.48 1.31 11.94
CA GLU A 219 -10.09 0.86 12.04
C GLU A 219 -9.61 0.24 10.72
N LEU A 220 -8.52 0.77 10.17
CA LEU A 220 -7.92 0.27 8.95
C LEU A 220 -6.42 0.04 9.16
N GLU A 221 -6.00 -1.18 8.91
CA GLU A 221 -4.60 -1.59 8.89
C GLU A 221 -4.21 -2.08 7.50
N LEU A 222 -3.16 -1.48 6.94
CA LEU A 222 -2.64 -1.79 5.62
C LEU A 222 -1.21 -2.32 5.78
N VAL A 223 -0.98 -3.55 5.35
CA VAL A 223 0.29 -4.27 5.54
C VAL A 223 0.93 -4.56 4.19
N ALA A 224 2.09 -3.96 3.90
CA ALA A 224 2.78 -4.10 2.62
C ALA A 224 1.89 -3.76 1.39
N CYS A 225 0.92 -2.87 1.57
CA CYS A 225 0.08 -2.36 0.48
C CYS A 225 0.80 -1.25 -0.31
N TYR A 226 0.33 -0.99 -1.53
CA TYR A 226 0.92 -0.01 -2.45
C TYR A 226 -0.16 0.79 -3.18
N GLU A 227 0.23 1.89 -3.83
CA GLU A 227 -0.68 2.86 -4.46
C GLU A 227 -1.78 3.34 -3.50
N ILE A 228 -1.36 3.93 -2.38
CA ILE A 228 -2.20 4.50 -1.34
C ILE A 228 -2.31 6.00 -1.58
N SER A 229 -3.41 6.44 -2.21
CA SER A 229 -3.69 7.86 -2.41
C SER A 229 -4.53 8.47 -1.30
N ILE A 230 -4.67 9.80 -1.36
CA ILE A 230 -5.57 10.59 -0.51
C ILE A 230 -7.04 10.15 -0.66
N ALA A 231 -7.44 9.63 -1.83
CA ALA A 231 -8.82 9.22 -2.07
C ALA A 231 -9.30 8.16 -1.06
N CYS A 232 -8.41 7.25 -0.65
CA CYS A 232 -8.70 6.26 0.40
C CYS A 232 -9.11 6.90 1.73
N LEU A 233 -8.47 8.01 2.10
CA LEU A 233 -8.78 8.72 3.34
C LEU A 233 -10.04 9.59 3.24
N GLU A 234 -10.33 10.14 2.06
CA GLU A 234 -11.53 10.94 1.83
C GLU A 234 -12.80 10.10 1.94
N GLU A 235 -12.77 8.85 1.48
CA GLU A 235 -13.89 7.91 1.57
C GLU A 235 -14.06 7.35 3.00
N CYS A 236 -12.98 7.19 3.76
CA CYS A 236 -12.99 6.65 5.13
C CYS A 236 -13.25 7.73 6.21
N THR A 237 -14.37 8.45 6.12
CA THR A 237 -14.65 9.60 7.01
C THR A 237 -14.81 9.26 8.50
N ASN A 238 -15.18 8.01 8.82
CA ASN A 238 -15.38 7.51 10.18
C ASN A 238 -14.11 6.95 10.83
N LEU A 239 -12.99 6.94 10.12
CA LEU A 239 -11.76 6.30 10.58
C LEU A 239 -11.22 6.97 11.85
N THR A 240 -11.04 6.15 12.89
CA THR A 240 -10.46 6.54 14.18
C THR A 240 -9.05 5.98 14.35
N LYS A 241 -8.73 4.86 13.69
CA LYS A 241 -7.39 4.25 13.72
C LYS A 241 -6.91 3.91 12.30
N LEU A 242 -5.71 4.35 11.98
CA LEU A 242 -5.01 4.01 10.74
C LEU A 242 -3.65 3.42 11.08
N SER A 243 -3.34 2.24 10.54
CA SER A 243 -2.03 1.60 10.65
C SER A 243 -1.47 1.32 9.26
N LEU A 244 -0.29 1.83 8.98
CA LEU A 244 0.49 1.52 7.78
C LEU A 244 1.73 0.73 8.22
N VAL A 245 1.80 -0.53 7.81
CA VAL A 245 2.87 -1.46 8.17
C VAL A 245 3.58 -1.86 6.88
N ASP A 246 4.86 -1.55 6.75
CA ASP A 246 5.69 -1.90 5.59
C ASP A 246 5.16 -1.44 4.22
N CYS A 247 4.37 -0.36 4.19
CA CYS A 247 3.94 0.27 2.93
C CYS A 247 5.09 1.08 2.31
N SER A 248 6.19 0.40 1.97
CA SER A 248 7.49 0.97 1.63
C SER A 248 7.89 0.81 0.17
N ALA A 249 7.02 0.23 -0.66
CA ALA A 249 7.26 0.18 -2.10
C ALA A 249 7.45 1.61 -2.65
N PHE A 250 8.20 1.74 -3.74
CA PHE A 250 8.43 3.04 -4.37
C PHE A 250 7.09 3.67 -4.76
N ASN A 251 6.83 4.90 -4.32
CA ASN A 251 5.53 5.58 -4.48
C ASN A 251 4.33 4.77 -3.95
N ALA A 252 4.54 3.92 -2.94
CA ALA A 252 3.46 3.19 -2.29
C ALA A 252 2.43 4.12 -1.66
N VAL A 253 2.84 5.31 -1.25
CA VAL A 253 2.01 6.28 -0.52
C VAL A 253 2.20 7.65 -1.14
N ASP A 254 1.09 8.34 -1.37
CA ASP A 254 1.11 9.73 -1.81
C ASP A 254 1.81 10.62 -0.76
N THR A 255 2.67 11.53 -1.22
CA THR A 255 3.51 12.35 -0.32
C THR A 255 2.68 13.24 0.59
N ASP A 256 1.49 13.60 0.14
CA ASP A 256 0.57 14.47 0.86
C ASP A 256 -0.45 13.68 1.71
N LEU A 257 -0.41 12.35 1.73
CA LEU A 257 -1.36 11.51 2.48
C LEU A 257 -1.51 11.96 3.95
N LEU A 258 -0.40 12.26 4.62
CA LEU A 258 -0.40 12.69 6.03
C LEU A 258 -1.06 14.08 6.24
N MET A 259 -1.24 14.88 5.19
CA MET A 259 -1.87 16.20 5.26
C MET A 259 -3.39 16.12 5.14
N HIS A 260 -3.91 14.97 4.69
CA HIS A 260 -5.33 14.72 4.44
C HIS A 260 -5.90 13.65 5.38
N LEU A 261 -5.34 13.52 6.60
CA LEU A 261 -5.85 12.58 7.58
C LEU A 261 -7.30 12.90 8.00
N PRO A 262 -8.14 11.88 8.22
CA PRO A 262 -9.52 12.09 8.66
C PRO A 262 -9.59 12.84 9.99
N ARG A 263 -10.55 13.77 10.14
CA ARG A 263 -10.68 14.59 11.36
C ARG A 263 -10.93 13.78 12.63
N ARG A 264 -11.59 12.62 12.48
CA ARG A 264 -11.91 11.69 13.56
C ARG A 264 -10.75 10.78 13.94
N LEU A 265 -9.62 10.84 13.22
CA LEU A 265 -8.48 9.98 13.47
C LEU A 265 -7.87 10.29 14.84
N GLN A 266 -7.79 9.27 15.70
CA GLN A 266 -7.25 9.32 17.04
C GLN A 266 -5.90 8.62 17.14
N SER A 267 -5.69 7.57 16.35
CA SER A 267 -4.47 6.78 16.36
C SER A 267 -3.90 6.65 14.95
N LEU A 268 -2.63 7.02 14.80
CA LEU A 268 -1.86 6.78 13.58
C LEU A 268 -0.66 5.89 13.91
N SER A 269 -0.54 4.75 13.23
CA SER A 269 0.60 3.85 13.37
C SER A 269 1.35 3.76 12.05
N LEU A 270 2.64 4.05 12.08
CA LEU A 270 3.55 3.95 10.94
C LEU A 270 4.69 3.01 11.36
N VAL A 271 4.78 1.85 10.73
CA VAL A 271 5.77 0.82 11.03
C VAL A 271 6.53 0.45 9.76
N GLY A 272 7.84 0.58 9.77
CA GLY A 272 8.70 0.21 8.64
C GLY A 272 8.52 1.04 7.37
N CYS A 273 7.83 2.19 7.43
CA CYS A 273 7.57 3.06 6.27
C CYS A 273 8.81 3.90 5.89
N THR A 274 9.56 3.48 4.86
CA THR A 274 10.85 4.10 4.50
C THR A 274 10.73 5.45 3.81
N TRP A 275 9.56 5.78 3.27
CA TRP A 275 9.24 7.09 2.66
C TRP A 275 9.06 8.20 3.71
N LEU A 276 8.83 7.85 4.98
CA LEU A 276 8.57 8.82 6.03
C LEU A 276 9.82 9.63 6.36
N SER A 277 9.70 10.96 6.38
CA SER A 277 10.81 11.85 6.73
C SER A 277 10.47 12.77 7.91
N ASN A 278 11.51 13.31 8.56
CA ASN A 278 11.35 14.35 9.59
C ASN A 278 10.57 15.56 9.07
N LYS A 279 10.69 15.91 7.78
CA LYS A 279 9.94 17.01 7.18
C LYS A 279 8.44 16.72 7.16
N MET A 280 8.06 15.49 6.82
CA MET A 280 6.67 15.04 6.81
C MET A 280 6.08 14.98 8.22
N LEU A 281 6.86 14.53 9.21
CA LEU A 281 6.43 14.56 10.62
C LEU A 281 6.21 15.99 11.15
N MET A 282 7.06 16.95 10.76
CA MET A 282 6.84 18.36 11.07
C MET A 282 5.66 18.97 10.32
N ALA A 283 5.40 18.54 9.09
CA ALA A 283 4.21 18.95 8.35
C ALA A 283 2.95 18.42 9.04
N LEU A 284 2.97 17.15 9.48
CA LEU A 284 1.87 16.52 10.20
C LEU A 284 1.57 17.25 11.50
N LEU A 285 2.62 17.64 12.25
CA LEU A 285 2.48 18.47 13.44
C LEU A 285 1.72 19.77 13.18
N ARG A 286 2.08 20.49 12.10
CA ARG A 286 1.43 21.75 11.71
C ARG A 286 -0.03 21.54 11.30
N VAL A 287 -0.32 20.48 10.55
CA VAL A 287 -1.69 20.17 10.16
C VAL A 287 -2.51 19.78 11.38
N ALA A 288 -1.99 18.91 12.24
CA ALA A 288 -2.68 18.47 13.44
C ALA A 288 -3.00 19.63 14.39
N SER A 289 -2.09 20.59 14.55
CA SER A 289 -2.34 21.80 15.35
C SER A 289 -3.31 22.78 14.68
N ALA A 290 -3.27 22.92 13.35
CA ALA A 290 -4.12 23.86 12.61
C ALA A 290 -5.56 23.36 12.38
N THR A 291 -5.74 22.05 12.15
CA THR A 291 -7.03 21.47 11.69
C THR A 291 -7.85 20.82 12.81
N MET A 292 -7.43 20.97 14.08
CA MET A 292 -8.05 20.32 15.24
C MET A 292 -8.29 18.82 15.02
N LEU A 293 -7.28 18.10 14.52
CA LEU A 293 -7.34 16.65 14.44
C LEU A 293 -7.56 16.08 15.84
N SER A 294 -8.38 15.03 15.96
CA SER A 294 -8.63 14.33 17.23
C SER A 294 -7.50 13.37 17.62
N LEU A 295 -6.31 13.58 17.07
CA LEU A 295 -5.15 12.72 17.22
C LEU A 295 -4.73 12.65 18.69
N ARG A 296 -4.45 11.45 19.19
CA ARG A 296 -4.03 11.17 20.57
C ARG A 296 -2.78 10.32 20.63
N TYR A 297 -2.56 9.48 19.63
CA TYR A 297 -1.45 8.54 19.59
C TYR A 297 -0.85 8.49 18.19
N VAL A 298 0.47 8.63 18.12
CA VAL A 298 1.24 8.47 16.88
C VAL A 298 2.40 7.55 17.15
N ARG A 299 2.43 6.43 16.44
CA ARG A 299 3.52 5.45 16.49
C ARG A 299 4.38 5.58 15.25
N VAL A 300 5.70 5.71 15.44
CA VAL A 300 6.70 5.72 14.35
C VAL A 300 7.80 4.73 14.69
N TRP A 301 7.68 3.51 14.16
CA TRP A 301 8.62 2.42 14.45
C TRP A 301 9.41 2.03 13.21
N GLY A 302 10.73 2.24 13.24
CA GLY A 302 11.62 1.75 12.19
C GLY A 302 11.44 2.38 10.80
N CYS A 303 10.71 3.50 10.72
CA CYS A 303 10.45 4.23 9.48
C CYS A 303 11.63 5.12 9.07
N CYS A 304 12.05 5.99 9.98
CA CYS A 304 13.19 6.87 9.79
C CYS A 304 13.81 7.23 11.15
N ARG A 305 15.02 7.80 11.11
CA ARG A 305 15.64 8.36 12.31
C ARG A 305 14.96 9.68 12.66
N VAL A 306 13.98 9.62 13.56
CA VAL A 306 13.30 10.81 14.09
C VAL A 306 14.32 11.64 14.85
N SER A 307 14.42 12.92 14.50
CA SER A 307 15.34 13.85 15.14
C SER A 307 14.75 14.36 16.45
N LEU A 308 15.62 14.66 17.41
CA LEU A 308 15.23 15.23 18.71
C LEU A 308 14.40 16.52 18.56
N VAL A 309 14.67 17.30 17.51
CA VAL A 309 13.90 18.53 17.21
C VAL A 309 12.44 18.21 16.91
N VAL A 310 12.16 17.12 16.19
CA VAL A 310 10.79 16.68 15.92
C VAL A 310 10.10 16.25 17.21
N GLU A 311 10.77 15.43 18.03
CA GLU A 311 10.21 14.97 19.30
C GLU A 311 9.90 16.13 20.26
N GLN A 312 10.81 17.10 20.35
CA GLN A 312 10.62 18.31 21.16
C GLN A 312 9.49 19.20 20.64
N ALA A 313 9.38 19.38 19.32
CA ALA A 313 8.30 20.16 18.72
C ALA A 313 6.94 19.50 18.95
N TRP A 314 6.85 18.17 18.83
CA TRP A 314 5.63 17.43 19.13
C TRP A 314 5.21 17.57 20.59
N ALA A 315 6.16 17.47 21.53
CA ALA A 315 5.89 17.65 22.95
C ALA A 315 5.44 19.08 23.30
N ALA A 316 5.96 20.09 22.59
CA ALA A 316 5.63 21.50 22.82
C ALA A 316 4.29 21.91 22.20
N ASP A 317 4.06 21.54 20.93
CA ASP A 317 2.92 22.02 20.15
C ASP A 317 1.68 21.11 20.28
N LEU A 318 1.86 19.83 20.62
CA LEU A 318 0.78 18.84 20.79
C LEU A 318 1.00 17.98 22.06
N PRO A 319 1.01 18.56 23.27
CA PRO A 319 1.27 17.82 24.51
C PRO A 319 0.24 16.72 24.81
N GLN A 320 -0.95 16.79 24.22
CA GLN A 320 -2.00 15.78 24.32
C GLN A 320 -1.76 14.55 23.44
N VAL A 321 -0.84 14.62 22.48
CA VAL A 321 -0.56 13.55 21.54
C VAL A 321 0.67 12.76 22.00
N HIS A 322 0.49 11.48 22.28
CA HIS A 322 1.60 10.60 22.62
C HIS A 322 2.33 10.15 21.35
N LEU A 323 3.57 10.62 21.18
CA LEU A 323 4.47 10.18 20.12
C LEU A 323 5.35 9.03 20.62
N ASP A 324 5.10 7.82 20.11
CA ASP A 324 5.86 6.60 20.39
C ASP A 324 6.84 6.32 19.25
N VAL A 325 8.13 6.61 19.49
CA VAL A 325 9.20 6.41 18.50
C VAL A 325 10.04 5.20 18.90
N LYS A 326 10.21 4.26 17.97
CA LYS A 326 11.25 3.23 18.05
C LYS A 326 12.16 3.33 16.84
N GLN A 327 13.42 3.66 17.08
CA GLN A 327 14.40 3.77 16.02
C GLN A 327 14.90 2.38 15.60
N PRO A 328 15.28 2.20 14.32
CA PRO A 328 15.88 0.96 13.87
C PRO A 328 17.25 0.74 14.57
N PRO A 329 17.65 -0.53 14.84
CA PRO A 329 18.84 -0.83 15.62
C PRO A 329 20.13 -0.24 15.02
N HIS A 330 20.99 0.32 15.87
CA HIS A 330 22.31 0.84 15.48
C HIS A 330 23.26 -0.30 15.11
N THR A 331 23.84 -0.26 13.91
CA THR A 331 25.07 -1.01 13.57
C THR A 331 26.18 -0.08 13.17
#